data_AF-A0A1J3HRD4-F1
#
_entry.id   AF-A0A1J3HRD4-F1
#
_cell.length_a   1.000
_cell.length_b   1.000
_cell.length_c   1.000
_cell.angle_alpha   90.00
_cell.angle_beta   90.00
_cell.angle_gamma   90.00
#
_symmetry.space_group_name_H-M   'P 1'
#
loop_
_entity.id
_entity.type
_entity.pdbx_description
1 polymer ?
#
loop_
_entity_poly.entity_id
_entity_poly.type
_entity_poly.pdbx_seq_one_letter_code
_entity_poly.pdbx_strand_id
1 'polypeptide(L)'
;MAKIKPQALLNQSKKKKGPSRISFSTIIVCNLVVAVVILSLVTTYRHWSQRSRNTIEHETQSQRFQDTNAASEHKSYDLPGYADINTSKGLITVELFKEGSPEAVDKFLDLCQKDHFKGMAFHRVIKNYLVQAGHSQSSIPVEEWTAKGKLRGRLHTSPKHEAFMLGTPKTKGNNKDFDLLITTAPIPDLNDHLLVFGRVLKGEDVVQEIEEVDTDEHYQPKSPIGIISIILKQKI
;
A
#
# COMPACT_ATOMS: atom_id res chain seq x y z
N MET A 1 20.22 51.53 -62.09
CA MET A 1 19.06 50.60 -62.10
C MET A 1 19.30 49.52 -63.14
N ALA A 2 19.89 48.38 -62.75
CA ALA A 2 20.20 47.29 -63.68
C ALA A 2 19.05 46.27 -63.70
N LYS A 3 18.38 46.17 -64.85
CA LYS A 3 17.35 45.16 -65.15
C LYS A 3 17.99 43.77 -65.10
N ILE A 4 17.64 42.99 -64.08
CA ILE A 4 18.04 41.59 -63.98
C ILE A 4 17.34 40.81 -65.09
N LYS A 5 18.12 40.17 -65.98
CA LYS A 5 17.63 39.31 -67.07
C LYS A 5 16.70 38.22 -66.51
N PRO A 6 15.54 37.95 -67.14
CA PRO A 6 14.56 36.95 -66.65
C PRO A 6 15.13 35.52 -66.55
N GLN A 7 16.25 35.26 -67.22
CA GLN A 7 16.98 33.98 -67.16
C GLN A 7 17.69 33.74 -65.82
N ALA A 8 18.05 34.78 -65.08
CA ALA A 8 18.73 34.64 -63.78
C ALA A 8 17.77 34.16 -62.68
N LEU A 9 16.48 34.52 -62.76
CA LEU A 9 15.43 34.05 -61.85
C LEU A 9 15.08 32.57 -62.10
N LEU A 10 15.08 32.13 -63.36
CA LEU A 10 14.84 30.72 -63.73
C LEU A 10 15.95 29.77 -63.23
N ASN A 11 17.19 30.24 -63.15
CA ASN A 11 18.31 29.43 -62.63
C ASN A 11 18.32 29.33 -61.10
N GLN A 12 17.73 30.29 -60.36
CA GLN A 12 17.58 30.18 -58.91
C GLN A 12 16.42 29.26 -58.48
N SER A 13 15.39 29.10 -59.32
CA SER A 13 14.26 28.19 -59.04
C SER A 13 14.64 26.70 -59.08
N LYS A 14 15.64 26.33 -59.89
CA LYS A 14 16.08 24.92 -60.04
C LYS A 14 16.93 24.38 -58.88
N LYS A 15 17.23 25.19 -57.86
CA LYS A 15 18.03 24.78 -56.70
C LYS A 15 17.18 24.45 -55.46
N LYS A 16 15.96 23.93 -55.63
CA LYS A 16 15.31 23.16 -54.55
C LYS A 16 15.90 21.76 -54.56
N LYS A 17 16.86 21.51 -53.65
CA LYS A 17 17.28 20.15 -53.29
C LYS A 17 16.02 19.37 -52.90
N GLY A 18 15.61 18.42 -53.72
CA GLY A 18 14.56 17.46 -53.37
C GLY A 18 14.96 16.68 -52.10
N PRO A 19 13.99 16.11 -51.37
CA PRO A 19 14.28 15.37 -50.15
C PRO A 19 15.31 14.30 -50.45
N SER A 20 16.41 14.33 -49.70
CA SER A 20 17.51 13.37 -49.83
C SER A 20 16.92 11.96 -49.76
N ARG A 21 17.10 11.18 -50.84
CA ARG A 21 16.75 9.76 -50.86
C ARG A 21 17.49 9.11 -49.70
N ILE A 22 16.73 8.64 -48.70
CA ILE A 22 17.27 7.95 -47.53
C ILE A 22 18.05 6.76 -48.08
N SER A 23 19.36 6.73 -47.81
CA SER A 23 20.22 5.64 -48.28
C SER A 23 19.73 4.33 -47.67
N PHE A 24 19.78 3.25 -48.45
CA PHE A 24 19.42 1.91 -47.95
C PHE A 24 20.22 1.54 -46.69
N SER A 25 21.48 1.99 -46.63
CA SER A 25 22.34 1.88 -45.45
C SER A 25 21.73 2.59 -44.22
N THR A 26 21.16 3.77 -44.38
CA THR A 26 20.50 4.51 -43.29
C THR A 26 19.25 3.79 -42.78
N ILE A 27 18.49 3.15 -43.67
CA ILE A 27 17.30 2.36 -43.29
C ILE A 27 17.71 1.13 -42.48
N ILE A 28 18.77 0.44 -42.89
CA ILE A 28 19.30 -0.71 -42.15
C ILE A 28 19.79 -0.28 -40.77
N VAL A 29 20.56 0.82 -40.68
CA VAL A 29 21.06 1.35 -39.41
C VAL A 29 19.91 1.75 -38.49
N CYS A 30 18.87 2.39 -39.01
CA CYS A 30 17.72 2.80 -38.20
C CYS A 30 16.95 1.59 -37.63
N ASN A 31 16.77 0.53 -38.41
CA ASN A 31 16.14 -0.71 -37.94
C ASN A 31 16.99 -1.42 -36.87
N LEU A 32 18.31 -1.44 -37.02
CA LEU A 32 19.22 -1.99 -36.00
C LEU A 32 19.14 -1.20 -34.69
N VAL A 33 19.09 0.13 -34.76
CA VAL A 33 18.95 0.99 -33.57
C VAL A 33 17.62 0.73 -32.87
N VAL A 34 16.51 0.62 -33.63
CA VAL A 34 15.20 0.30 -33.06
C VAL A 34 15.20 -1.09 -32.40
N ALA A 35 15.82 -2.10 -33.03
CA ALA A 35 15.94 -3.44 -32.45
C ALA A 35 16.75 -3.44 -31.14
N VAL A 36 17.84 -2.67 -31.06
CA VAL A 36 18.64 -2.53 -29.84
C VAL A 36 17.86 -1.81 -28.73
N VAL A 37 17.08 -0.78 -29.06
CA VAL A 37 16.22 -0.10 -28.09
C VAL A 37 15.13 -1.04 -27.56
N ILE A 38 14.47 -1.80 -28.44
CA ILE A 38 13.48 -2.80 -28.04
C ILE A 38 14.12 -3.88 -27.15
N LEU A 39 15.30 -4.38 -27.52
CA LEU A 39 16.04 -5.34 -26.70
C LEU A 39 16.41 -4.74 -25.34
N SER A 40 16.85 -3.48 -25.27
CA SER A 40 17.13 -2.83 -23.99
C SER A 40 15.88 -2.72 -23.12
N LEU A 41 14.74 -2.31 -23.69
CA LEU A 41 13.47 -2.21 -22.97
C LEU A 41 13.00 -3.59 -22.49
N VAL A 42 13.15 -4.62 -23.33
CA VAL A 42 12.84 -6.01 -22.96
C VAL A 42 13.79 -6.51 -21.89
N THR A 43 15.09 -6.19 -21.95
CA THR A 43 16.06 -6.59 -20.91
C THR A 43 15.78 -5.90 -19.59
N THR A 44 15.44 -4.60 -19.59
CA THR A 44 15.04 -3.86 -18.38
C THR A 44 13.72 -4.36 -17.83
N TYR A 45 12.74 -4.63 -18.69
CA TYR A 45 11.47 -5.23 -18.30
C TYR A 45 11.64 -6.64 -17.72
N ARG A 46 12.46 -7.48 -18.37
CA ARG A 46 12.81 -8.81 -17.86
C ARG A 46 13.61 -8.75 -16.58
N HIS A 47 14.51 -7.79 -16.42
CA HIS A 47 15.29 -7.60 -15.20
C HIS A 47 14.42 -7.13 -14.03
N TRP A 48 13.47 -6.22 -14.26
CA TRP A 48 12.47 -5.83 -13.28
C TRP A 48 11.51 -6.98 -12.93
N SER A 49 11.06 -7.73 -13.95
CA SER A 49 10.25 -8.94 -13.77
C SER A 49 11.01 -10.06 -13.05
N GLN A 50 12.32 -10.21 -13.28
CA GLN A 50 13.19 -11.16 -12.57
C GLN A 50 13.54 -10.69 -11.15
N ARG A 51 13.60 -9.39 -10.85
CA ARG A 51 13.67 -8.93 -9.44
C ARG A 51 12.43 -9.37 -8.65
N SER A 52 11.27 -9.45 -9.30
CA SER A 52 10.05 -10.05 -8.75
C SER A 52 10.08 -11.59 -8.71
N ARG A 53 11.05 -12.23 -9.38
CA ARG A 53 11.18 -13.70 -9.51
C ARG A 53 12.34 -14.27 -8.68
N ASN A 54 13.37 -13.48 -8.39
CA ASN A 54 14.51 -13.90 -7.56
C ASN A 54 14.20 -13.82 -6.06
N THR A 55 13.17 -13.08 -5.64
CA THR A 55 12.59 -13.21 -4.29
C THR A 55 11.89 -14.57 -4.12
N ILE A 56 11.37 -15.15 -5.21
CA ILE A 56 10.73 -16.47 -5.22
C ILE A 56 11.77 -17.62 -5.21
N GLU A 57 12.97 -17.41 -5.73
CA GLU A 57 14.02 -18.44 -5.74
C GLU A 57 14.79 -18.55 -4.41
N HIS A 58 14.84 -17.50 -3.58
CA HIS A 58 15.51 -17.56 -2.27
C HIS A 58 14.66 -18.22 -1.15
N GLU A 59 13.35 -18.45 -1.39
CA GLU A 59 12.50 -19.30 -0.53
C GLU A 59 12.65 -20.80 -0.83
N THR A 60 13.34 -21.19 -1.91
CA THR A 60 13.47 -22.59 -2.34
C THR A 60 14.50 -23.41 -1.52
N GLN A 61 15.25 -22.80 -0.59
CA GLN A 61 16.27 -23.53 0.19
C GLN A 61 15.97 -23.76 1.68
N SER A 62 14.92 -23.18 2.24
CA SER A 62 14.50 -23.48 3.63
C SER A 62 13.42 -24.56 3.73
N GLN A 63 12.85 -25.01 2.61
CA GLN A 63 12.00 -26.20 2.52
C GLN A 63 12.84 -27.45 2.22
N ARG A 64 13.60 -27.91 3.22
CA ARG A 64 14.12 -29.27 3.19
C ARG A 64 14.11 -29.84 4.59
N PHE A 65 12.91 -30.07 5.14
CA PHE A 65 12.62 -31.22 5.99
C PHE A 65 11.10 -31.37 6.14
N GLN A 66 10.65 -32.60 5.85
CA GLN A 66 9.29 -33.17 5.98
C GLN A 66 8.32 -32.97 4.81
N ASP A 67 8.72 -33.49 3.65
CA ASP A 67 7.78 -34.07 2.68
C ASP A 67 7.38 -35.48 3.16
N THR A 68 6.12 -35.66 3.52
CA THR A 68 5.29 -36.76 3.02
C THR A 68 3.82 -36.34 3.11
N ASN A 69 3.26 -35.81 2.03
CA ASN A 69 2.12 -36.42 1.32
C ASN A 69 1.48 -35.42 0.34
N ALA A 70 1.53 -35.83 -0.93
CA ALA A 70 0.53 -35.61 -1.98
C ALA A 70 0.07 -34.17 -2.30
N ALA A 71 0.55 -33.70 -3.46
CA ALA A 71 -0.16 -32.87 -4.44
C ALA A 71 -1.06 -31.75 -3.91
N SER A 72 -0.58 -30.51 -3.97
CA SER A 72 -1.47 -29.36 -4.09
C SER A 72 -1.07 -28.51 -5.28
N GLU A 73 -1.95 -28.57 -6.27
CA GLU A 73 -2.12 -27.63 -7.36
C GLU A 73 -2.12 -26.19 -6.83
N HIS A 74 -1.67 -25.24 -7.67
CA HIS A 74 -1.91 -23.82 -7.49
C HIS A 74 -3.42 -23.54 -7.35
N LYS A 75 -3.95 -23.59 -6.13
CA LYS A 75 -5.24 -23.01 -5.79
C LYS A 75 -5.00 -21.55 -5.42
N SER A 76 -5.42 -20.66 -6.30
CA SER A 76 -5.83 -19.31 -5.93
C SER A 76 -6.99 -19.45 -4.95
N TYR A 77 -6.70 -19.61 -3.66
CA TYR A 77 -7.72 -19.80 -2.64
C TYR A 77 -8.50 -18.49 -2.45
N ASP A 78 -9.82 -18.65 -2.47
CA ASP A 78 -10.91 -17.69 -2.23
C ASP A 78 -10.85 -17.08 -0.81
N LEU A 79 -9.75 -16.38 -0.54
CA LEU A 79 -9.49 -15.77 0.76
C LEU A 79 -10.36 -14.50 0.91
N PRO A 80 -10.98 -14.29 2.09
CA PRO A 80 -11.86 -13.16 2.30
C PRO A 80 -11.10 -11.85 2.13
N GLY A 81 -11.55 -11.02 1.18
CA GLY A 81 -10.99 -9.69 0.92
C GLY A 81 -11.55 -8.59 1.81
N TYR A 82 -12.57 -8.90 2.62
CA TYR A 82 -13.25 -7.93 3.47
C TYR A 82 -13.47 -8.50 4.87
N ALA A 83 -13.62 -7.61 5.85
CA ALA A 83 -14.05 -7.98 7.19
C ALA A 83 -15.03 -6.95 7.74
N ASP A 84 -16.02 -7.43 8.47
CA ASP A 84 -16.98 -6.62 9.21
C ASP A 84 -16.60 -6.68 10.69
N ILE A 85 -16.13 -5.55 11.22
CA ILE A 85 -15.75 -5.36 12.61
C ILE A 85 -16.96 -4.78 13.33
N ASN A 86 -17.65 -5.61 14.10
CA ASN A 86 -18.77 -5.17 14.93
C ASN A 86 -18.23 -4.65 16.26
N THR A 87 -18.49 -3.40 16.58
CA THR A 87 -18.05 -2.75 17.82
C THR A 87 -19.24 -2.31 18.66
N SER A 88 -19.00 -1.94 19.91
CA SER A 88 -20.03 -1.36 20.78
C SER A 88 -20.60 -0.02 20.29
N LYS A 89 -19.95 0.63 19.32
CA LYS A 89 -20.41 1.90 18.72
C LYS A 89 -21.08 1.72 17.36
N GLY A 90 -20.81 0.61 16.67
CA GLY A 90 -21.37 0.35 15.36
C GLY A 90 -20.53 -0.62 14.53
N LEU A 91 -20.94 -0.80 13.28
CA LEU A 91 -20.31 -1.68 12.32
C LEU A 91 -19.27 -0.92 11.49
N ILE A 92 -18.07 -1.47 11.38
CA ILE A 92 -17.01 -0.96 10.51
C ILE A 92 -16.67 -2.04 9.48
N THR A 93 -16.86 -1.76 8.20
CA THR A 93 -16.48 -2.67 7.11
C THR A 93 -15.11 -2.26 6.58
N VAL A 94 -14.18 -3.21 6.53
CA VAL A 94 -12.81 -3.00 6.05
C VAL A 94 -12.51 -3.86 4.84
N GLU A 95 -11.65 -3.34 3.95
CA GLU A 95 -10.99 -4.07 2.87
C GLU A 95 -9.59 -4.48 3.33
N LEU A 96 -9.18 -5.70 2.98
CA LEU A 96 -7.89 -6.27 3.32
C LEU A 96 -6.96 -6.29 2.12
N PHE A 97 -5.74 -5.79 2.30
CA PHE A 97 -4.69 -5.72 1.29
C PHE A 97 -3.63 -6.78 1.56
N LYS A 98 -3.66 -7.87 0.78
CA LYS A 98 -2.57 -8.85 0.80
C LYS A 98 -1.30 -8.33 0.14
N GLU A 99 -1.45 -7.41 -0.80
CA GLU A 99 -0.33 -6.79 -1.51
C GLU A 99 0.44 -5.88 -0.56
N GLY A 100 1.61 -6.35 -0.10
CA GLY A 100 2.54 -5.59 0.72
C GLY A 100 2.67 -6.05 2.18
N SER A 101 1.67 -6.75 2.74
CA SER A 101 1.73 -7.29 4.11
C SER A 101 0.98 -8.64 4.25
N PRO A 102 1.34 -9.67 3.46
CA PRO A 102 0.60 -10.94 3.43
C PRO A 102 0.61 -11.67 4.78
N GLU A 103 1.74 -11.65 5.49
CA GLU A 103 1.87 -12.26 6.82
C GLU A 103 0.91 -11.65 7.85
N ALA A 104 0.72 -10.32 7.81
CA ALA A 104 -0.18 -9.62 8.71
C ALA A 104 -1.65 -9.96 8.39
N VAL A 105 -2.01 -10.03 7.10
CA VAL A 105 -3.35 -10.45 6.68
C VAL A 105 -3.61 -11.89 7.11
N ASP A 106 -2.70 -12.82 6.81
CA ASP A 106 -2.91 -14.24 7.12
C ASP A 106 -3.02 -14.47 8.64
N LYS A 107 -2.20 -13.77 9.43
CA LYS A 107 -2.33 -13.77 10.90
C LYS A 107 -3.66 -13.17 11.37
N PHE A 108 -4.11 -12.06 10.78
CA PHE A 108 -5.41 -11.47 11.09
C PHE A 108 -6.55 -12.45 10.79
N LEU A 109 -6.54 -13.10 9.63
CA LEU A 109 -7.55 -14.08 9.23
C LEU A 109 -7.60 -15.29 10.18
N ASP A 110 -6.44 -15.84 10.56
CA ASP A 110 -6.33 -16.94 11.53
C ASP A 110 -6.88 -16.54 12.91
N LEU A 111 -6.58 -15.33 13.37
CA LEU A 111 -7.07 -14.81 14.65
C LEU A 111 -8.57 -14.52 14.64
N CYS A 112 -9.12 -14.06 13.51
CA CYS A 112 -10.56 -13.92 13.33
C CYS A 112 -11.28 -15.27 13.45
N GLN A 113 -10.74 -16.33 12.83
CA GLN A 113 -11.32 -17.68 12.93
C GLN A 113 -11.28 -18.26 14.35
N LYS A 114 -10.35 -17.79 15.17
CA LYS A 114 -10.19 -18.19 16.58
C LYS A 114 -10.97 -17.30 17.55
N ASP A 115 -11.83 -16.41 17.06
CA ASP A 115 -12.56 -15.41 17.86
C ASP A 115 -11.65 -14.55 18.76
N HIS A 116 -10.37 -14.37 18.40
CA HIS A 116 -9.37 -13.68 19.24
C HIS A 116 -9.77 -12.23 19.58
N PHE A 117 -10.44 -11.55 18.65
CA PHE A 117 -10.83 -10.15 18.80
C PHE A 117 -12.13 -9.96 19.59
N LYS A 118 -12.85 -11.04 19.92
CA LYS A 118 -14.12 -10.98 20.63
C LYS A 118 -13.93 -10.47 22.06
N GLY A 119 -14.58 -9.36 22.39
CA GLY A 119 -14.46 -8.69 23.69
C GLY A 119 -13.19 -7.85 23.85
N MET A 120 -12.39 -7.68 22.79
CA MET A 120 -11.19 -6.86 22.83
C MET A 120 -11.54 -5.37 22.95
N ALA A 121 -11.01 -4.70 23.96
CA ALA A 121 -11.27 -3.29 24.19
C ALA A 121 -10.34 -2.37 23.38
N PHE A 122 -10.85 -1.20 23.00
CA PHE A 122 -10.04 -0.08 22.55
C PHE A 122 -9.37 0.55 23.77
N HIS A 123 -8.15 0.13 24.07
CA HIS A 123 -7.41 0.60 25.25
C HIS A 123 -6.67 1.91 24.99
N ARG A 124 -6.55 2.35 23.73
CA ARG A 124 -5.88 3.60 23.38
C ARG A 124 -6.62 4.30 22.24
N VAL A 125 -7.04 5.53 22.50
CA VAL A 125 -7.77 6.40 21.56
C VAL A 125 -7.11 7.78 21.57
N ILE A 126 -6.49 8.16 20.45
CA ILE A 126 -5.75 9.41 20.32
C ILE A 126 -6.36 10.23 19.18
N LYS A 127 -6.90 11.41 19.53
CA LYS A 127 -7.54 12.33 18.59
C LYS A 127 -6.58 12.81 17.51
N ASN A 128 -7.08 12.85 16.27
CA ASN A 128 -6.35 13.10 15.04
C ASN A 128 -5.11 12.21 14.87
N TYR A 129 -5.19 10.96 15.31
CA TYR A 129 -4.10 10.01 15.18
C TYR A 129 -4.64 8.60 14.88
N LEU A 130 -5.05 7.86 15.90
CA LEU A 130 -5.45 6.47 15.75
C LEU A 130 -6.27 5.99 16.95
N VAL A 131 -6.99 4.90 16.71
CA VAL A 131 -7.63 4.07 17.71
C VAL A 131 -6.97 2.69 17.67
N GLN A 132 -6.69 2.14 18.85
CA GLN A 132 -6.01 0.85 19.02
C GLN A 132 -6.84 -0.06 19.92
N ALA A 133 -7.20 -1.22 19.37
CA ALA A 133 -7.77 -2.34 20.10
C ALA A 133 -6.72 -3.43 20.29
N GLY A 134 -6.64 -4.00 21.49
CA GLY A 134 -5.57 -4.96 21.79
C GLY A 134 -5.27 -5.06 23.27
N HIS A 135 -4.16 -5.71 23.57
CA HIS A 135 -3.64 -5.83 24.94
C HIS A 135 -2.26 -5.19 25.10
N SER A 136 -1.53 -4.98 24.00
CA SER A 136 -0.15 -4.50 24.08
C SER A 136 -0.07 -3.00 24.22
N GLN A 137 0.83 -2.53 25.09
CA GLN A 137 1.25 -1.14 25.07
C GLN A 137 2.16 -0.97 23.83
N SER A 138 1.56 -0.59 22.70
CA SER A 138 2.26 -0.53 21.42
C SER A 138 3.46 0.41 21.49
N SER A 139 4.53 0.05 20.79
CA SER A 139 5.76 0.84 20.64
C SER A 139 5.60 2.07 19.74
N ILE A 140 4.35 2.42 19.40
CA ILE A 140 4.04 3.56 18.53
C ILE A 140 4.37 4.86 19.30
N PRO A 141 5.17 5.77 18.72
CA PRO A 141 5.59 7.00 19.39
C PRO A 141 4.42 7.98 19.55
N VAL A 142 3.76 7.95 20.72
CA VAL A 142 2.62 8.83 21.03
C VAL A 142 3.07 10.24 21.43
N GLU A 143 4.16 10.35 22.18
CA GLU A 143 4.66 11.63 22.72
C GLU A 143 5.14 12.57 21.61
N GLU A 144 5.88 12.03 20.64
CA GLU A 144 6.35 12.79 19.47
C GLU A 144 5.18 13.29 18.62
N TRP A 145 4.16 12.45 18.40
CA TRP A 145 2.97 12.86 17.67
C TRP A 145 2.19 13.96 18.41
N THR A 146 2.00 13.82 19.72
CA THR A 146 1.29 14.81 20.54
C THR A 146 2.01 16.16 20.53
N ALA A 147 3.34 16.15 20.60
CA ALA A 147 4.17 17.35 20.50
C ALA A 147 4.07 17.99 19.10
N LYS A 148 4.12 17.19 18.02
CA LYS A 148 3.96 17.66 16.63
C LYS A 148 2.53 18.15 16.35
N GLY A 149 1.51 17.52 16.94
CA GLY A 149 0.09 17.87 16.82
C GLY A 149 -0.21 19.26 17.36
N LYS A 150 0.38 19.64 18.51
CA LYS A 150 0.32 21.01 19.04
C LYS A 150 0.90 22.06 18.07
N LEU A 151 1.87 21.67 17.24
CA LEU A 151 2.50 22.54 16.24
C LEU A 151 1.74 22.54 14.89
N ARG A 152 1.07 21.43 14.55
CA ARG A 152 0.40 21.19 13.26
C ARG A 152 -0.94 21.90 13.06
N GLY A 153 -1.45 22.63 14.05
CA GLY A 153 -2.59 23.53 13.86
C GLY A 153 -2.38 24.63 12.80
N ARG A 154 -1.24 24.67 12.10
CA ARG A 154 -0.87 25.73 11.15
C ARG A 154 -0.16 25.29 9.85
N LEU A 155 0.06 24.01 9.54
CA LEU A 155 0.75 23.64 8.28
C LEU A 155 0.09 22.50 7.49
N HIS A 156 0.00 22.77 6.19
CA HIS A 156 -0.57 21.94 5.12
C HIS A 156 -0.02 20.51 5.08
N THR A 157 -0.93 19.56 4.92
CA THR A 157 -0.72 18.12 4.84
C THR A 157 -0.12 17.69 3.48
N SER A 158 0.96 16.91 3.53
CA SER A 158 1.52 16.19 2.37
C SER A 158 0.79 14.85 2.18
N PRO A 159 0.46 14.42 0.95
CA PRO A 159 -0.62 13.46 0.67
C PRO A 159 -0.16 12.00 0.53
N LYS A 160 0.73 11.50 1.37
CA LYS A 160 1.20 10.10 1.25
C LYS A 160 0.50 9.09 2.15
N HIS A 161 -0.45 9.53 2.98
CA HIS A 161 -1.19 8.68 3.91
C HIS A 161 -2.65 9.08 3.92
N GLU A 162 -3.52 8.14 3.62
CA GLU A 162 -4.96 8.31 3.72
C GLU A 162 -5.39 8.05 5.18
N ALA A 163 -6.44 8.72 5.65
CA ALA A 163 -7.05 8.39 6.93
C ALA A 163 -7.75 7.02 6.82
N PHE A 164 -8.14 6.44 7.96
CA PHE A 164 -8.91 5.20 8.02
C PHE A 164 -8.20 3.96 7.47
N MET A 165 -6.88 3.94 7.55
CA MET A 165 -6.07 2.75 7.26
C MET A 165 -6.09 1.78 8.45
N LEU A 166 -6.25 0.49 8.15
CA LEU A 166 -6.22 -0.62 9.10
C LEU A 166 -4.80 -1.21 9.16
N GLY A 167 -4.31 -1.44 10.36
CA GLY A 167 -2.98 -2.02 10.55
C GLY A 167 -2.75 -2.65 11.90
N THR A 168 -1.52 -3.11 12.11
CA THR A 168 -1.01 -3.66 13.37
C THR A 168 0.37 -3.06 13.68
N PRO A 169 0.79 -2.87 14.94
CA PRO A 169 2.13 -2.35 15.21
C PRO A 169 3.20 -3.31 14.67
N LYS A 170 4.33 -2.77 14.23
CA LYS A 170 5.53 -3.57 13.95
C LYS A 170 6.12 -4.08 15.25
N THR A 171 5.85 -5.33 15.57
CA THR A 171 6.43 -5.97 16.75
C THR A 171 7.81 -6.53 16.42
N LYS A 172 8.84 -6.12 17.18
CA LYS A 172 10.16 -6.76 17.13
C LYS A 172 10.15 -8.02 18.02
N GLY A 173 9.51 -9.09 17.57
CA GLY A 173 9.54 -10.37 18.29
C GLY A 173 8.33 -11.28 18.06
N ASN A 174 8.41 -12.50 18.60
CA ASN A 174 7.41 -13.56 18.48
C ASN A 174 6.21 -13.37 19.44
N ASN A 175 5.69 -12.15 19.55
CA ASN A 175 4.53 -11.91 20.41
C ASN A 175 3.26 -12.46 19.77
N LYS A 176 2.55 -13.29 20.54
CA LYS A 176 1.26 -13.87 20.19
C LYS A 176 0.18 -12.79 20.06
N ASP A 177 0.39 -11.65 20.72
CA ASP A 177 -0.56 -10.55 20.74
C ASP A 177 -0.58 -9.83 19.39
N PHE A 178 -1.78 -9.67 18.84
CA PHE A 178 -2.05 -8.92 17.63
C PHE A 178 -3.01 -7.79 17.99
N ASP A 179 -2.50 -6.57 17.92
CA ASP A 179 -3.29 -5.38 18.16
C ASP A 179 -3.81 -4.85 16.82
N LEU A 180 -5.07 -4.44 16.82
CA LEU A 180 -5.76 -3.85 15.69
C LEU A 180 -5.71 -2.33 15.81
N LEU A 181 -5.20 -1.65 14.78
CA LEU A 181 -5.14 -0.20 14.72
C LEU A 181 -5.94 0.32 13.54
N ILE A 182 -6.67 1.40 13.77
CA ILE A 182 -7.31 2.19 12.72
C ILE A 182 -6.83 3.62 12.86
N THR A 183 -6.25 4.16 11.80
CA THR A 183 -5.82 5.57 11.75
C THR A 183 -7.03 6.48 11.54
N THR A 184 -7.05 7.65 12.18
CA THR A 184 -8.13 8.65 12.02
C THR A 184 -7.66 9.89 11.26
N ALA A 185 -6.35 10.04 11.07
CA ALA A 185 -5.76 11.12 10.31
C ALA A 185 -4.59 10.63 9.43
N PRO A 186 -4.20 11.40 8.39
CA PRO A 186 -2.96 11.19 7.64
C PRO A 186 -1.71 11.31 8.53
N ILE A 187 -0.95 10.22 8.67
CA ILE A 187 0.26 10.19 9.50
C ILE A 187 1.49 9.79 8.67
N PRO A 188 2.26 10.77 8.15
CA PRO A 188 3.44 10.54 7.31
C PRO A 188 4.51 9.63 7.92
N ASP A 189 4.71 9.75 9.22
CA ASP A 189 5.83 9.16 9.94
C ASP A 189 5.48 7.77 10.54
N LEU A 190 4.26 7.26 10.33
CA LEU A 190 3.81 6.02 10.97
C LEU A 190 4.27 4.75 10.24
N ASN A 191 4.72 4.87 8.99
CA ASN A 191 5.07 3.72 8.14
C ASN A 191 6.16 2.83 8.74
N ASP A 192 7.06 3.40 9.54
CA ASP A 192 8.16 2.65 10.13
C ASP A 192 7.74 1.86 11.38
N HIS A 193 6.55 2.14 11.93
CA HIS A 193 6.02 1.55 13.15
C HIS A 193 4.70 0.78 12.96
N LEU A 194 4.02 0.95 11.84
CA LEU A 194 2.73 0.32 11.53
C LEU A 194 2.86 -0.57 10.28
N LEU A 195 2.32 -1.77 10.35
CA LEU A 195 2.04 -2.62 9.19
C LEU A 195 0.60 -2.39 8.77
N VAL A 196 0.42 -1.65 7.69
CA VAL A 196 -0.89 -1.42 7.09
C VAL A 196 -1.25 -2.64 6.23
N PHE A 197 -2.41 -3.23 6.51
CA PHE A 197 -2.89 -4.42 5.80
C PHE A 197 -4.36 -4.27 5.35
N GLY A 198 -4.94 -3.08 5.47
CA GLY A 198 -6.29 -2.82 4.98
C GLY A 198 -6.70 -1.36 5.10
N ARG A 199 -7.96 -1.07 4.77
CA ARG A 199 -8.60 0.24 4.94
C ARG A 199 -10.07 0.09 5.30
N VAL A 200 -10.65 1.10 5.94
CA VAL A 200 -12.10 1.20 6.13
C VAL A 200 -12.77 1.53 4.80
N LEU A 201 -13.89 0.87 4.52
CA LEU A 201 -14.78 1.15 3.39
C LEU A 201 -16.11 1.76 3.82
N LYS A 202 -16.62 1.35 5.00
CA LYS A 202 -17.86 1.85 5.60
C LYS A 202 -17.70 1.92 7.11
N GLY A 203 -18.37 2.88 7.75
CA GLY A 203 -18.26 3.09 9.20
C GLY A 203 -17.13 4.05 9.60
N GLU A 204 -16.72 4.96 8.72
CA GLU A 204 -15.78 6.04 9.06
C GLU A 204 -16.33 6.92 10.20
N ASP A 205 -17.65 7.17 10.17
CA ASP A 205 -18.41 7.85 11.22
C ASP A 205 -18.34 7.12 12.56
N VAL A 206 -18.43 5.78 12.55
CA VAL A 206 -18.28 4.95 13.76
C VAL A 206 -16.86 5.06 14.31
N VAL A 207 -15.84 5.05 13.46
CA VAL A 207 -14.44 5.22 13.88
C VAL A 207 -14.23 6.59 14.50
N GLN A 208 -14.80 7.65 13.91
CA GLN A 208 -14.76 9.00 14.48
C GLN A 208 -15.51 9.08 15.81
N GLU A 209 -16.66 8.41 15.95
CA GLU A 209 -17.36 8.37 17.23
C GLU A 209 -16.53 7.68 18.33
N ILE A 210 -15.80 6.61 17.99
CA ILE A 210 -14.85 5.96 18.90
C ILE A 210 -13.71 6.91 19.26
N GLU A 211 -13.23 7.72 18.31
CA GLU A 211 -12.18 8.71 18.53
C GLU A 211 -12.59 9.87 19.45
N GLU A 212 -13.84 10.32 19.35
CA GLU A 212 -14.33 11.50 20.06
C GLU A 212 -14.55 11.27 21.55
N VAL A 213 -14.59 10.00 21.99
CA VAL A 213 -14.86 9.64 23.39
C VAL A 213 -13.87 10.25 24.37
N ASP A 214 -14.35 10.48 25.59
CA ASP A 214 -13.52 11.02 26.65
C ASP A 214 -12.47 9.99 27.08
N THR A 215 -11.21 10.42 27.02
CA THR A 215 -10.05 9.63 27.44
C THR A 215 -9.41 10.20 28.71
N ASP A 216 -8.61 9.38 29.38
CA ASP A 216 -7.75 9.80 30.49
C ASP A 216 -6.40 10.35 30.01
N GLU A 217 -5.49 10.65 30.95
CA GLU A 217 -4.14 11.16 30.65
C GLU A 217 -3.27 10.17 29.86
N HIS A 218 -3.65 8.88 29.85
CA HIS A 218 -2.97 7.81 29.12
C HIS A 218 -3.68 7.43 27.83
N TYR A 219 -4.63 8.24 27.37
CA TYR A 219 -5.44 8.02 26.17
C TYR A 219 -6.37 6.79 26.25
N GLN A 220 -6.69 6.32 27.46
CA GLN A 220 -7.63 5.23 27.66
C GLN A 220 -9.06 5.78 27.72
N PRO A 221 -10.02 5.22 26.95
CA PRO A 221 -11.43 5.62 27.05
C PRO A 221 -12.00 5.41 28.45
N LYS A 222 -12.68 6.43 29.00
CA LYS A 222 -13.36 6.35 30.30
C LYS A 222 -14.57 5.42 30.26
N SER A 223 -15.25 5.39 29.13
CA SER A 223 -16.30 4.41 28.83
C SER A 223 -15.68 3.22 28.08
N PRO A 224 -15.95 1.97 28.49
CA PRO A 224 -15.42 0.81 27.79
C PRO A 224 -16.02 0.72 26.39
N ILE A 225 -15.16 0.65 25.40
CA ILE A 225 -15.52 0.44 23.99
C ILE A 225 -14.74 -0.78 23.53
N GLY A 226 -15.39 -1.68 22.81
CA GLY A 226 -14.73 -2.91 22.38
C GLY A 226 -15.33 -3.51 21.13
N ILE A 227 -14.61 -4.49 20.60
CA ILE A 227 -15.00 -5.32 19.48
C ILE A 227 -15.90 -6.43 20.00
N ILE A 228 -17.12 -6.50 19.47
CA ILE A 228 -18.10 -7.55 19.76
C ILE A 228 -17.77 -8.80 18.96
N SER A 229 -17.48 -8.65 17.66
CA SER A 229 -17.10 -9.75 16.77
C SER A 229 -16.45 -9.22 15.49
N ILE A 230 -15.73 -10.10 14.78
CA ILE A 230 -15.25 -9.82 13.42
C ILE A 230 -15.74 -10.93 12.50
N ILE A 231 -16.40 -10.57 11.40
CA ILE A 231 -16.94 -11.51 10.41
C ILE A 231 -16.18 -11.33 9.11
N LEU A 232 -15.55 -12.40 8.62
CA LEU A 232 -14.82 -12.40 7.36
C LEU A 232 -15.79 -12.51 6.17
N LYS A 233 -15.55 -11.71 5.13
CA LYS A 233 -16.40 -11.61 3.93
C LYS A 233 -15.57 -11.71 2.66
N GLN A 234 -16.10 -12.41 1.66
CA GLN A 234 -15.51 -12.48 0.32
C GLN A 234 -15.95 -11.32 -0.58
N LYS A 235 -17.14 -10.77 -0.33
CA LYS A 235 -17.76 -9.66 -1.07
C LYS A 235 -18.44 -8.69 -0.10
N ILE A 236 -18.54 -7.42 -0.51
CA ILE A 236 -19.20 -6.34 0.23
C ILE A 236 -20.71 -6.54 0.30
#